data_AF-A0A1C0B6S4-F1
#
_entry.id   AF-A0A1C0B6S4-F1
#
_cell.length_a   1.000
_cell.length_b   1.000
_cell.length_c   1.000
_cell.angle_alpha   90.00
_cell.angle_beta   90.00
_cell.angle_gamma   90.00
#
_symmetry.space_group_name_H-M   'P 1'
#
loop_
_entity.id
_entity.type
_entity.pdbx_description
1 polymer ?
#
loop_
_entity_poly.entity_id
_entity_poly.type
_entity_poly.pdbx_seq_one_letter_code
_entity_poly.pdbx_strand_id
1 'polypeptide(L)'
;MSSSDIYILIFLIFLMLYILKKFNVFAILSYGGKIDSDFKECYIIKYPKKAELHNKGSIFEIDVDEFFRLNPKLKGKIPVEKREGLQSADEYEIRKEIKERKIIQEKYKKLSRQKPKKKRTNENA
;
A
#
# COMPACT_ATOMS: atom_id res chain seq x y z
N MET A 1 4.30 43.57 -23.63
CA MET A 1 3.24 42.56 -23.68
C MET A 1 1.94 43.29 -23.94
N SER A 2 1.28 43.01 -25.06
CA SER A 2 -0.02 43.61 -25.39
C SER A 2 -1.09 43.09 -24.44
N SER A 3 -2.14 43.87 -24.19
CA SER A 3 -3.31 43.42 -23.42
C SER A 3 -3.89 42.12 -24.00
N SER A 4 -3.85 41.97 -25.32
CA SER A 4 -4.26 40.75 -26.04
C SER A 4 -3.46 39.52 -25.63
N ASP A 5 -2.15 39.67 -25.41
CA ASP A 5 -1.27 38.58 -24.98
C ASP A 5 -1.67 38.08 -23.59
N ILE A 6 -2.08 38.99 -22.71
CA ILE A 6 -2.54 38.67 -21.34
C ILE A 6 -3.84 37.86 -21.39
N TYR A 7 -4.80 38.24 -22.23
CA TYR A 7 -6.06 37.50 -22.39
C TYR A 7 -5.84 36.10 -22.96
N ILE A 8 -4.95 35.94 -23.94
CA ILE A 8 -4.60 34.64 -24.53
C ILE A 8 -3.97 33.73 -23.47
N LEU A 9 -3.08 34.28 -22.64
CA LEU A 9 -2.39 33.53 -21.58
C LEU A 9 -3.39 33.07 -20.51
N ILE A 10 -4.32 33.93 -20.11
CA ILE A 10 -5.41 33.58 -19.19
C ILE A 10 -6.28 32.46 -19.78
N PHE A 11 -6.69 32.58 -21.05
CA PHE A 11 -7.50 31.56 -21.71
C PHE A 11 -6.79 30.20 -21.77
N LEU A 12 -5.49 30.18 -22.08
CA LEU A 12 -4.68 28.96 -22.10
C LEU A 12 -4.58 28.30 -20.71
N ILE A 13 -4.44 29.09 -19.65
CA ILE A 13 -4.44 28.57 -18.27
C ILE A 13 -5.79 27.92 -17.94
N PHE A 14 -6.91 28.58 -18.26
CA PHE A 14 -8.24 28.02 -18.02
C PHE A 14 -8.49 26.77 -18.86
N LEU A 15 -8.04 26.72 -20.11
CA LEU A 15 -8.13 25.55 -20.97
C LEU A 15 -7.34 24.38 -20.39
N MET A 16 -6.11 24.61 -19.92
CA MET A 16 -5.29 23.61 -19.24
C MET A 16 -5.96 23.09 -17.96
N LEU A 17 -6.51 23.98 -17.12
CA LEU A 17 -7.25 23.58 -15.92
C LEU A 17 -8.50 22.76 -16.25
N TYR A 18 -9.22 23.14 -17.32
CA TYR A 18 -10.38 22.40 -17.80
C TYR A 18 -10.01 20.99 -18.27
N ILE A 19 -8.91 20.84 -19.03
CA ILE A 19 -8.40 19.53 -19.46
C ILE A 19 -7.99 18.69 -18.25
N LEU A 20 -7.24 19.26 -17.30
CA LEU A 20 -6.83 18.56 -16.07
C LEU A 20 -8.03 18.05 -15.26
N LYS A 21 -9.08 18.87 -15.14
CA LYS A 21 -10.33 18.52 -14.44
C LYS A 21 -11.13 17.47 -15.21
N LYS A 22 -11.31 17.65 -16.52
CA LYS A 22 -12.18 16.79 -17.36
C LYS A 22 -11.60 15.39 -17.54
N PHE A 23 -10.30 15.28 -17.79
CA PHE A 23 -9.63 13.99 -17.98
C PHE A 23 -9.21 13.33 -16.68
N ASN A 24 -9.56 13.93 -15.54
CA ASN A 24 -9.25 13.44 -14.20
C ASN A 24 -7.80 12.93 -14.13
N VAL A 25 -6.87 13.71 -14.68
CA VAL A 25 -5.47 13.30 -14.90
C VAL A 25 -4.82 12.91 -13.57
N PHE A 26 -5.25 13.55 -12.47
CA PHE A 26 -4.89 13.19 -11.10
C PHE A 26 -5.37 11.78 -10.69
N ALA A 27 -6.51 11.29 -11.18
CA ALA A 27 -6.98 9.93 -10.91
C ALA A 27 -6.19 8.87 -11.70
N ILE A 28 -5.70 9.21 -12.89
CA ILE A 28 -4.82 8.33 -13.69
C ILE A 28 -3.44 8.25 -13.05
N LEU A 29 -2.89 9.38 -12.57
CA LEU A 29 -1.68 9.41 -11.75
C LEU A 29 -1.86 8.67 -10.41
N SER A 30 -3.06 8.73 -9.81
CA SER A 30 -3.36 8.04 -8.55
C SER A 30 -3.68 6.56 -8.70
N TYR A 31 -3.75 6.00 -9.91
CA TYR A 31 -3.88 4.55 -10.09
C TYR A 31 -2.70 3.80 -9.44
N GLY A 32 -1.51 4.41 -9.38
CA GLY A 32 -0.39 3.93 -8.56
C GLY A 32 -0.66 3.93 -7.06
N GLY A 33 -1.49 4.87 -6.56
CA GLY A 33 -1.94 4.97 -5.18
C GLY A 33 -3.13 4.06 -4.82
N LYS A 34 -3.98 3.66 -5.79
CA LYS A 34 -5.01 2.63 -5.55
C LYS A 34 -4.40 1.28 -5.19
N ILE A 35 -3.33 0.89 -5.90
CA ILE A 35 -2.54 -0.31 -5.57
C ILE A 35 -2.02 -0.19 -4.12
N ASP A 36 -1.47 0.96 -3.73
CA ASP A 36 -0.99 1.15 -2.34
C ASP A 36 -2.09 1.03 -1.28
N SER A 37 -3.35 1.35 -1.62
CA SER A 37 -4.48 1.20 -0.70
C SER A 37 -4.91 -0.25 -0.50
N ASP A 38 -4.88 -1.06 -1.56
CA ASP A 38 -5.33 -2.45 -1.49
C ASP A 38 -4.29 -3.36 -0.82
N PHE A 39 -3.00 -3.08 -0.99
CA PHE A 39 -1.90 -3.84 -0.39
C PHE A 39 -1.36 -3.26 0.93
N LYS A 40 -1.99 -2.21 1.47
CA LYS A 40 -1.51 -1.47 2.66
C LYS A 40 -1.44 -2.29 3.95
N GLU A 41 -2.25 -3.34 4.03
CA GLU A 41 -2.30 -4.29 5.16
C GLU A 41 -1.72 -5.66 4.80
N CYS A 42 -1.10 -5.77 3.62
CA CYS A 42 -0.46 -7.01 3.20
C CYS A 42 0.93 -7.13 3.83
N TYR A 43 1.23 -8.31 4.35
CA TYR A 43 2.59 -8.68 4.77
C TYR A 43 2.85 -10.14 4.39
N ILE A 44 4.11 -10.48 4.15
CA ILE A 44 4.52 -11.85 3.84
C ILE A 44 5.35 -12.36 5.01
N ILE A 45 5.01 -13.55 5.51
CA ILE A 45 5.86 -14.30 6.43
C ILE A 45 6.56 -15.39 5.62
N LYS A 46 7.89 -15.32 5.53
CA LYS A 46 8.70 -16.32 4.83
C LYS A 46 9.30 -17.28 5.84
N TYR A 47 8.87 -18.54 5.81
CA TYR A 47 9.50 -19.66 6.51
C TYR A 47 10.52 -20.36 5.60
N PRO A 48 11.36 -21.27 6.12
CA PRO A 48 12.37 -21.95 5.30
C PRO A 48 11.78 -22.85 4.22
N LYS A 49 10.58 -23.42 4.47
CA LYS A 49 9.92 -24.37 3.56
C LYS A 49 8.69 -23.81 2.84
N LYS A 50 8.17 -22.67 3.28
CA LYS A 50 6.93 -22.08 2.75
C LYS A 50 6.88 -20.57 3.00
N ALA A 51 6.09 -19.85 2.22
CA ALA A 51 5.79 -18.47 2.53
C ALA A 51 4.29 -18.23 2.54
N GLU A 52 3.86 -17.35 3.44
CA GLU A 52 2.46 -17.03 3.67
C GLU A 52 2.25 -15.55 3.40
N LEU A 53 1.40 -15.21 2.44
CA LEU A 53 0.89 -13.87 2.20
C LEU A 53 -0.35 -13.65 3.07
N HIS A 54 -0.26 -12.69 3.97
CA HIS A 54 -1.37 -12.28 4.83
C HIS A 54 -1.97 -11.01 4.26
N ASN A 55 -3.24 -11.05 3.87
CA ASN A 55 -3.98 -9.91 3.34
C ASN A 55 -5.31 -9.76 4.07
N LYS A 56 -5.48 -8.69 4.87
CA LYS A 56 -6.75 -8.33 5.52
C LYS A 56 -7.45 -9.50 6.24
N GLY A 57 -6.67 -10.40 6.85
CA GLY A 57 -7.16 -11.58 7.58
C GLY A 57 -7.25 -12.88 6.76
N SER A 58 -7.02 -12.82 5.45
CA SER A 58 -6.85 -14.01 4.61
C SER A 58 -5.38 -14.41 4.56
N ILE A 59 -5.11 -15.71 4.59
CA ILE A 59 -3.76 -16.29 4.52
C ILE A 59 -3.67 -17.12 3.25
N PHE A 60 -2.68 -16.81 2.42
CA PHE A 60 -2.41 -17.53 1.18
C PHE A 60 -1.00 -18.11 1.24
N GLU A 61 -0.85 -19.39 0.96
CA GLU A 61 0.46 -19.99 0.76
C GLU A 61 0.96 -19.62 -0.64
N ILE A 62 2.14 -19.01 -0.72
CA ILE A 62 2.73 -18.51 -1.96
C ILE A 62 4.20 -18.87 -2.07
N ASP A 63 4.70 -18.98 -3.30
CA ASP A 63 6.11 -18.81 -3.58
C ASP A 63 6.42 -17.31 -3.73
N VAL A 64 7.32 -16.80 -2.88
CA VAL A 64 7.69 -15.38 -2.85
C VAL A 64 8.30 -14.94 -4.19
N ASP A 65 9.12 -15.78 -4.79
CA ASP A 65 9.88 -15.43 -5.99
C ASP A 65 8.95 -15.43 -7.21
N GLU A 66 8.04 -16.40 -7.31
CA GLU A 66 7.00 -16.42 -8.33
C GLU A 66 6.00 -15.27 -8.16
N PHE A 67 5.56 -15.00 -6.92
CA PHE A 67 4.62 -13.93 -6.63
C PHE A 67 5.13 -12.56 -7.08
N PHE A 68 6.40 -12.25 -6.79
CA PHE A 68 7.00 -10.98 -7.22
C PHE A 68 7.38 -10.97 -8.70
N ARG A 69 7.59 -12.13 -9.33
CA ARG A 69 7.75 -12.23 -10.79
C ARG A 69 6.46 -11.85 -11.51
N LEU A 70 5.32 -12.33 -11.02
CA LEU A 70 3.99 -11.99 -11.56
C LEU A 70 3.57 -10.56 -11.19
N ASN A 71 3.99 -10.07 -10.02
CA ASN A 71 3.62 -8.75 -9.50
C ASN A 71 4.85 -7.89 -9.16
N PRO A 72 5.67 -7.49 -10.15
CA PRO A 72 6.90 -6.74 -9.89
C PRO A 72 6.67 -5.39 -9.22
N LYS A 73 5.49 -4.79 -9.42
CA LYS A 73 5.08 -3.51 -8.80
C LYS A 73 4.86 -3.60 -7.29
N LEU A 74 4.68 -4.81 -6.74
CA LEU A 74 4.50 -5.04 -5.31
C LEU A 74 5.84 -5.32 -4.59
N LYS A 75 6.90 -5.58 -5.36
CA LYS A 75 8.25 -5.81 -4.84
C LYS A 75 8.74 -4.53 -4.14
N GLY A 76 9.04 -4.64 -2.84
CA GLY A 76 9.45 -3.51 -1.99
C GLY A 76 8.30 -2.73 -1.33
N LYS A 77 7.05 -2.97 -1.74
CA LYS A 77 5.87 -2.38 -1.09
C LYS A 77 5.31 -3.26 0.03
N ILE A 78 5.40 -4.58 -0.15
CA ILE A 78 4.95 -5.56 0.84
C ILE A 78 6.16 -5.94 1.72
N PRO A 79 6.08 -5.76 3.04
CA PRO A 79 7.13 -6.18 3.96
C PRO A 79 7.21 -7.71 4.01
N VAL A 80 8.44 -8.23 3.97
CA VAL A 80 8.74 -9.66 4.09
C VAL A 80 9.46 -9.89 5.41
N GLU A 81 8.79 -10.54 6.35
CA GLU A 81 9.36 -10.96 7.64
C GLU A 81 9.89 -12.40 7.48
N LYS A 82 11.20 -12.58 7.56
CA LYS A 82 11.83 -13.91 7.49
C LYS A 82 11.79 -14.58 8.87
N ARG A 83 11.40 -15.84 8.92
CA ARG A 83 11.29 -16.66 10.13
C ARG A 83 11.92 -18.03 9.89
N GLU A 84 12.44 -18.63 10.96
CA GLU A 84 12.98 -19.98 10.92
C GLU A 84 11.89 -21.05 11.08
N GLY A 85 10.68 -20.66 11.52
CA GLY A 85 9.58 -21.58 11.81
C GLY A 85 9.73 -22.24 13.18
N LEU A 86 8.91 -23.27 13.45
CA LEU A 86 9.07 -24.08 14.64
C LEU A 86 10.35 -24.92 14.51
N GLN A 87 11.27 -24.81 15.47
CA GLN A 87 12.48 -25.62 15.51
C GLN A 87 12.20 -26.98 16.16
N SER A 88 11.28 -27.03 17.13
CA SER A 88 10.82 -28.26 17.77
C SER A 88 9.28 -28.28 17.95
N ALA A 89 8.74 -29.46 18.27
CA ALA A 89 7.33 -29.64 18.64
C ALA A 89 7.07 -29.35 20.13
N ASP A 90 7.98 -28.66 20.82
CA ASP A 90 7.82 -28.34 22.23
C ASP A 90 6.69 -27.33 22.45
N GLU A 91 5.89 -27.56 23.49
CA GLU A 91 4.73 -26.71 23.81
C GLU A 91 5.14 -25.24 24.05
N TYR A 92 6.36 -25.02 24.55
CA TYR A 92 6.92 -23.68 24.75
C TYR A 92 7.18 -22.95 23.42
N GLU A 93 7.76 -23.63 22.43
CA GLU A 93 8.02 -23.05 21.12
C GLU A 93 6.74 -22.75 20.36
N ILE A 94 5.74 -23.64 20.46
CA ILE A 94 4.41 -23.44 19.87
C ILE A 94 3.76 -22.17 20.46
N ARG A 95 3.79 -22.01 21.78
CA ARG A 95 3.22 -20.82 22.44
C ARG A 95 3.96 -19.54 22.07
N LYS A 96 5.29 -19.61 21.94
CA LYS A 96 6.13 -18.47 21.51
C LYS A 96 5.79 -18.04 20.08
N GLU A 97 5.71 -18.99 19.15
CA GLU A 97 5.34 -18.74 17.75
C GLU A 97 3.94 -18.11 17.64
N ILE A 98 2.95 -18.60 18.39
CA ILE A 98 1.60 -18.03 18.42
C ILE A 98 1.62 -16.57 18.92
N LYS A 99 2.38 -16.29 19.99
CA LYS A 99 2.50 -14.94 20.55
C LYS A 99 3.16 -14.00 19.55
N GLU A 100 4.20 -14.46 18.89
CA GLU A 100 4.94 -13.72 17.89
C GLU A 100 4.10 -13.42 16.63
N ARG A 101 3.29 -14.38 16.17
CA ARG A 101 2.30 -14.18 15.09
C ARG A 101 1.28 -13.10 15.45
N LYS A 102 0.77 -13.08 16.69
CA LYS A 102 -0.13 -12.02 17.17
C LYS A 102 0.54 -10.64 17.17
N ILE A 103 1.81 -10.56 17.58
CA ILE A 103 2.57 -9.29 17.57
C ILE A 103 2.72 -8.75 16.14
N ILE A 104 3.05 -9.62 15.17
CA ILE A 104 3.15 -9.24 13.75
C ILE A 104 1.80 -8.72 13.24
N GLN A 105 0.73 -9.47 13.49
CA GLN A 105 -0.60 -9.08 13.08
C GLN A 105 -1.00 -7.71 13.65
N GLU A 106 -0.69 -7.46 14.93
CA GLU A 106 -0.93 -6.16 15.55
C GLU A 106 -0.05 -5.04 15.00
N LYS A 107 1.23 -5.31 14.72
CA LYS A 107 2.19 -4.35 14.14
C LYS A 107 1.64 -3.80 12.82
N TYR A 108 1.25 -4.69 11.92
CA TYR A 108 0.75 -4.31 10.59
C TYR A 108 -0.69 -3.76 10.62
N LYS A 109 -1.53 -4.17 11.58
CA LYS A 109 -2.86 -3.58 11.82
C LYS A 109 -2.79 -2.17 12.44
N LYS A 110 -1.79 -1.87 13.28
CA LYS A 110 -1.59 -0.53 13.85
C LYS A 110 -1.01 0.44 12.80
N LEU A 111 -0.12 -0.03 11.94
CA LEU A 111 0.43 0.74 10.83
C LEU A 111 -0.65 1.22 9.84
N SER A 112 -1.70 0.42 9.59
CA SER A 112 -2.81 0.84 8.73
C SER A 112 -3.69 1.93 9.36
N ARG A 113 -3.87 1.89 10.69
CA ARG A 113 -4.65 2.86 11.46
C ARG A 113 -3.93 4.19 11.69
N GLN A 114 -2.59 4.23 11.61
CA GLN A 114 -1.79 5.41 11.96
C GLN A 114 -1.65 6.50 10.85
N LYS A 115 -2.39 6.46 9.73
CA LYS A 115 -2.26 7.49 8.68
C LYS A 115 -3.59 8.11 8.23
N PRO A 116 -3.53 9.38 7.81
CA PRO A 116 -3.52 10.59 8.62
C PRO A 116 -4.95 11.06 8.92
N LYS A 117 -5.17 11.80 10.02
CA LYS A 117 -6.39 12.58 10.24
C LYS A 117 -6.67 13.36 8.94
N LYS A 118 -7.76 13.02 8.25
CA LYS A 118 -8.31 13.76 7.11
C LYS A 118 -8.31 15.24 7.51
N LYS A 119 -7.41 16.05 6.95
CA LYS A 119 -7.41 17.49 7.16
C LYS A 119 -8.78 17.95 6.67
N ARG A 120 -9.68 18.32 7.59
CA ARG A 120 -10.97 18.91 7.23
C ARG A 120 -10.61 20.18 6.46
N THR A 121 -10.80 20.17 5.15
CA THR A 121 -10.84 21.41 4.38
C THR A 121 -12.04 22.16 4.91
N ASN A 122 -11.82 23.21 5.70
CA ASN A 122 -12.86 24.18 6.01
C ASN A 122 -13.17 24.89 4.69
N GLU A 123 -14.24 24.46 4.04
CA GLU A 123 -14.91 25.28 3.03
C GLU A 123 -15.62 26.41 3.78
N ASN A 124 -14.88 27.48 4.05
CA ASN A 124 -15.43 28.80 4.30
C ASN A 124 -14.80 29.74 3.28
N ALA A 125 -15.50 29.96 2.17
CA ALA A 125 -15.41 31.14 1.32
C ALA A 125 -16.65 31.18 0.42
#